data_AF-A0A351U107-F1
#
_entry.id   AF-A0A351U107-F1
#
_cell.length_a   1.000
_cell.length_b   1.000
_cell.length_c   1.000
_cell.angle_alpha   90.00
_cell.angle_beta   90.00
_cell.angle_gamma   90.00
#
_symmetry.space_group_name_H-M   'P 1'
#
loop_
_entity.id
_entity.type
_entity.pdbx_description
1 polymer ?
#
loop_
_entity_poly.entity_id
_entity_poly.type
_entity_poly.pdbx_seq_one_letter_code
_entity_poly.pdbx_strand_id
1 'polypeptide(L)' 'MEQSEKVKCPVCGKVAKTGTAIDCARHMFGTGDKPHREWFKAQGLSYIDLLLSQTTEPGNKAYITVAELIEKAAKKE' A
#
# COMPACT_ATOMS: atom_id res chain seq x y z
N MET A 1 19.42 16.64 2.53
CA MET A 1 17.97 16.75 2.31
C MET A 1 17.65 15.81 1.17
N GLU A 2 17.46 14.52 1.46
CA GLU A 2 17.06 13.56 0.44
C GLU A 2 15.68 13.95 -0.08
N GLN A 3 15.59 14.15 -1.39
CA GLN A 3 14.33 14.39 -2.06
C GLN A 3 13.55 13.07 -1.99
N SER A 4 12.75 12.88 -0.94
CA SER A 4 11.79 11.79 -0.88
C SER A 4 10.74 12.06 -1.96
N GLU A 5 10.91 11.44 -3.12
CA GLU A 5 9.90 11.39 -4.17
C GLU A 5 8.59 10.95 -3.51
N LYS A 6 7.63 11.86 -3.44
CA LYS A 6 6.43 11.63 -2.63
C LYS A 6 5.72 10.40 -3.18
N VAL A 7 5.61 9.35 -2.37
CA VAL A 7 4.98 8.10 -2.79
C VAL A 7 3.54 8.37 -3.20
N LYS A 8 3.18 7.95 -4.42
CA LYS A 8 1.83 8.07 -4.97
C LYS A 8 1.13 6.72 -4.93
N CYS A 9 -0.17 6.75 -4.70
CA CYS A 9 -1.01 5.57 -4.83
C CYS A 9 -1.03 5.13 -6.30
N PRO A 10 -0.66 3.86 -6.60
CA PRO A 10 -0.65 3.36 -7.97
C PRO A 10 -2.05 3.20 -8.57
N VAL A 11 -3.10 3.34 -7.76
CA VAL A 11 -4.49 3.14 -8.18
C VAL A 11 -5.17 4.48 -8.48
N CYS A 12 -5.08 5.44 -7.57
CA CYS A 12 -5.80 6.71 -7.68
C CYS A 12 -4.88 7.93 -7.84
N GLY A 13 -3.56 7.73 -7.88
CA GLY A 13 -2.56 8.80 -8.02
C GLY A 13 -2.42 9.70 -6.78
N LYS A 14 -3.17 9.43 -5.71
CA LYS A 14 -3.12 10.24 -4.49
C LYS A 14 -1.74 10.17 -3.85
N VAL A 15 -1.18 11.34 -3.55
CA VAL A 15 0.11 11.46 -2.86
C VAL A 15 -0.08 11.13 -1.38
N ALA A 16 0.75 10.24 -0.85
CA ALA A 16 0.83 9.95 0.58
C ALA A 16 1.13 11.23 1.36
N LYS A 17 0.42 11.47 2.47
CA LYS A 17 0.53 12.71 3.25
C LYS A 17 1.93 12.93 3.81
N THR A 18 2.53 11.85 4.31
CA THR A 18 3.90 11.85 4.84
C THR A 18 4.94 11.54 3.77
N GLY A 19 4.51 11.26 2.52
CA GLY A 19 5.38 10.84 1.43
C GLY A 19 5.96 9.42 1.60
N THR A 20 5.49 8.63 2.57
CA THR A 20 6.00 7.27 2.82
C THR A 20 5.09 6.20 2.24
N ALA A 21 5.68 5.07 1.86
CA ALA A 21 4.92 3.94 1.31
C ALA A 21 3.97 3.30 2.33
N ILE A 22 4.28 3.35 3.63
CA ILE A 22 3.36 2.90 4.68
C ILE A 22 2.10 3.78 4.74
N ASP A 23 2.22 5.09 4.59
CA ASP A 23 1.06 5.98 4.56
C ASP A 23 0.21 5.73 3.30
N CYS A 24 0.86 5.47 2.16
CA CYS A 24 0.18 5.01 0.96
C CYS A 24 -0.54 3.66 1.17
N ALA A 25 0.11 2.68 1.82
CA ALA A 25 -0.51 1.40 2.14
C ALA A 25 -1.75 1.58 3.01
N ARG A 26 -1.66 2.39 4.08
CA ARG A 26 -2.81 2.73 4.94
C ARG A 26 -3.95 3.36 4.15
N HIS A 27 -3.64 4.24 3.20
CA HIS A 27 -4.65 4.79 2.30
C HIS A 27 -5.32 3.70 1.45
N MET A 28 -4.55 2.77 0.85
CA MET A 28 -5.12 1.68 0.05
C MET A 28 -6.06 0.78 0.86
N PHE A 29 -5.70 0.45 2.11
CA PHE A 29 -6.57 -0.29 3.03
C PHE A 29 -7.79 0.52 3.48
N GLY A 30 -7.61 1.80 3.82
CA GLY A 30 -8.70 2.65 4.28
C GLY A 30 -9.72 2.96 3.18
N THR A 31 -9.29 3.02 1.92
CA THR A 31 -10.18 3.26 0.78
C THR A 31 -10.96 2.00 0.43
N GLY A 32 -10.29 0.85 0.26
CA GLY A 32 -10.94 -0.45 0.14
C GLY A 32 -12.01 -0.56 -0.96
N ASP A 33 -11.97 0.29 -1.99
CA ASP A 33 -12.89 0.22 -3.14
C ASP A 33 -12.47 -0.89 -4.12
N LYS A 34 -13.31 -1.13 -5.13
CA LYS A 34 -13.06 -2.19 -6.12
C LYS A 34 -11.68 -2.06 -6.79
N PRO A 35 -11.29 -0.92 -7.40
CA PRO A 35 -9.98 -0.82 -8.06
C PRO A 35 -8.80 -0.99 -7.08
N HIS A 36 -8.90 -0.52 -5.84
CA HIS A 36 -7.85 -0.76 -4.84
C HIS A 36 -7.72 -2.24 -4.47
N ARG A 37 -8.85 -2.96 -4.34
CA ARG A 37 -8.85 -4.41 -4.11
C ARG A 37 -8.30 -5.19 -5.29
N GLU A 38 -8.63 -4.78 -6.52
CA GLU A 38 -8.12 -5.41 -7.74
C GLU A 38 -6.61 -5.24 -7.87
N TRP A 39 -6.06 -4.10 -7.43
CA TRP A 39 -4.61 -3.92 -7.37
C TRP A 39 -3.93 -4.94 -6.45
N PHE A 40 -4.47 -5.18 -5.24
CA PHE A 40 -3.93 -6.23 -4.35
C PHE A 40 -3.94 -7.59 -5.02
N LYS A 41 -5.05 -7.93 -5.68
CA LYS A 41 -5.18 -9.18 -6.43
C LYS A 41 -4.16 -9.29 -7.56
N ALA A 42 -3.88 -8.19 -8.27
CA ALA A 42 -2.85 -8.15 -9.31
C ALA A 42 -1.43 -8.34 -8.76
N GLN A 43 -1.18 -7.96 -7.50
CA GLN A 43 0.08 -8.26 -6.80
C GLN A 43 0.12 -9.68 -6.21
N GLY A 44 -0.90 -10.51 -6.46
CA GLY A 44 -1.00 -11.87 -5.91
C GLY A 44 -1.40 -11.90 -4.43
N LEU A 45 -1.92 -10.80 -3.89
CA LEU A 45 -2.37 -10.70 -2.51
C LEU A 45 -3.90 -10.73 -2.42
N SER A 46 -4.41 -11.37 -1.37
CA SER A 46 -5.83 -11.33 -1.00
C SER A 46 -6.06 -10.19 -0.02
N TYR A 47 -6.92 -9.24 -0.39
CA TYR A 47 -7.29 -8.11 0.46
C TYR A 47 -7.89 -8.56 1.81
N ILE A 48 -8.67 -9.65 1.80
CA ILE A 48 -9.28 -10.18 3.02
C ILE A 48 -8.22 -10.80 3.93
N ASP A 49 -7.30 -11.59 3.40
CA ASP A 49 -6.20 -12.16 4.19
C ASP A 49 -5.30 -11.08 4.77
N LEU A 50 -5.03 -10.01 4.02
CA LEU A 50 -4.30 -8.86 4.52
C LEU A 50 -5.04 -8.14 5.65
N LEU A 51 -6.37 -7.98 5.55
CA LEU A 51 -7.18 -7.41 6.64
C LEU A 51 -7.20 -8.30 7.88
N LEU A 52 -7.30 -9.61 7.70
CA LEU A 52 -7.22 -10.58 8.79
C LEU A 52 -5.84 -10.52 9.45
N SER A 53 -4.76 -10.47 8.67
CA SER A 53 -3.39 -10.29 9.17
C SER A 53 -3.26 -9.04 10.06
N GLN A 54 -3.93 -7.93 9.72
CA GLN A 54 -3.94 -6.73 10.56
C GLN A 54 -4.59 -6.92 11.93
N THR A 55 -5.58 -7.83 12.06
CA THR A 55 -6.27 -8.08 13.32
C THR A 55 -5.66 -9.23 14.12
N THR A 56 -4.99 -10.18 13.44
CA THR A 56 -4.46 -11.39 14.07
C THR A 56 -2.95 -11.36 14.28
N GLU A 57 -2.20 -10.56 13.51
CA GLU A 57 -0.74 -10.49 13.61
C GLU A 57 -0.26 -9.14 14.17
N PRO A 58 0.60 -9.14 15.19
CA PRO A 58 1.19 -7.91 15.70
C PRO A 58 2.18 -7.30 14.71
N GLY A 59 2.42 -5.99 14.84
CA GLY A 59 3.53 -5.32 14.14
C GLY A 59 3.22 -4.81 12.73
N ASN A 60 1.95 -4.59 12.38
CA ASN A 60 1.57 -3.92 11.12
C ASN A 60 2.08 -4.63 9.84
N LYS A 61 2.26 -5.95 9.90
CA LYS A 61 2.89 -6.76 8.84
C LYS A 61 2.26 -6.56 7.46
N ALA A 62 0.93 -6.50 7.39
CA ALA A 62 0.24 -6.26 6.13
C ALA A 62 0.48 -4.84 5.57
N TYR A 63 0.66 -3.81 6.41
CA TYR A 63 1.02 -2.46 5.93
C TYR A 63 2.45 -2.43 5.38
N ILE A 64 3.39 -3.12 6.05
CA ILE A 64 4.79 -3.21 5.62
C ILE A 64 4.88 -3.94 4.28
N THR A 65 4.22 -5.10 4.17
CA THR A 65 4.20 -5.92 2.93
C THR A 65 3.70 -5.10 1.74
N VAL A 66 2.61 -4.35 1.94
CA VAL A 66 2.03 -3.51 0.89
C VAL A 66 2.91 -2.30 0.59
N ALA A 67 3.52 -1.68 1.59
CA ALA A 67 4.46 -0.59 1.40
C ALA A 67 5.65 -1.01 0.52
N GLU A 68 6.25 -2.16 0.80
CA GLU A 68 7.36 -2.70 -0.02
C GLU A 68 6.96 -2.93 -1.48
N LEU A 69 5.72 -3.38 -1.72
CA LEU A 69 5.19 -3.53 -3.09
C LEU A 69 4.98 -2.19 -3.79
N ILE A 70 4.48 -1.19 -3.07
CA ILE A 70 4.31 0.17 -3.60
C ILE A 70 5.67 0.77 -3.95
N GLU A 71 6.68 0.61 -3.10
CA GLU A 71 8.04 1.09 -3.39
C GLU A 71 8.65 0.36 -4.59
N LYS A 72 8.44 -0.95 -4.71
CA LYS A 72 8.88 -1.73 -5.88
C LYS A 72 8.16 -1.30 -7.16
N ALA A 73 6.88 -0.94 -7.09
CA ALA A 73 6.13 -0.43 -8.22
C ALA A 73 6.64 0.95 -8.65
N ALA A 74 6.92 1.84 -7.68
CA ALA A 74 7.44 3.19 -7.95
C ALA A 74 8.86 3.21 -8.53
N LYS A 75 9.70 2.20 -8.22
CA LYS A 75 11.06 2.06 -8.75
C LYS A 75 11.14 1.45 -10.16
N LYS A 76 10.02 0.94 -10.68
CA LYS A 76 9.96 0.29 -12.00
C LYS A 76 9.51 1.23 -13.12
N GLU A 77 9.29 2.51 -12.82
CA GLU A 77 8.98 3.56 -13.79
C GLU A 77 10.23 4.34 -14.22
#